data_AF-X0SU75-F1
#
_entry.id   AF-X0SU75-F1
#
_cell.length_a   1.000
_cell.length_b   1.000
_cell.length_c   1.000
_cell.angle_alpha   90.00
_cell.angle_beta   90.00
_cell.angle_gamma   90.00
#
_symmetry.space_group_name_H-M   'P 1'
#
loop_
_entity.id
_entity.type
_entity.pdbx_description
1 polymer ?
#
loop_
_entity_poly.entity_id
_entity_poly.type
_entity_poly.pdbx_seq_one_letter_code
_entity_poly.pdbx_strand_id
1 'polypeptide(L)'
;MVAFILWRLWGVLFVERIYGPDTWVRFAVSGVILGGVYALIALGYTLVYGILFMINFAHGDVMMLGAFAGYFTLEAFSSAGLLNKSLAWSIVSVAVTFVAGILTSTVAAVILERIAYRPLRKAPRLVPLISAIGASLFLENMAQLVFGSARRRYTNPE
;
A
#
# COMPACT_ATOMS: atom_id res chain seq x y z
N MET A 1 4.86 -1.79 32.67
CA MET A 1 4.33 -2.11 31.33
C MET A 1 4.48 -3.60 31.00
N VAL A 2 5.68 -4.19 31.07
CA VAL A 2 5.91 -5.61 30.77
C VAL A 2 5.09 -6.57 31.65
N ALA A 3 5.05 -6.35 32.97
CA ALA A 3 4.26 -7.16 33.90
C ALA A 3 2.74 -7.16 33.57
N PHE A 4 2.21 -6.01 33.14
CA PHE A 4 0.81 -5.88 32.73
C PHE A 4 0.52 -6.67 31.44
N ILE A 5 1.44 -6.62 30.47
CA ILE A 5 1.34 -7.39 29.21
C ILE A 5 1.37 -8.89 29.50
N LEU A 6 2.28 -9.34 30.37
CA LEU A 6 2.40 -10.75 30.74
C LEU A 6 1.16 -11.26 31.48
N TRP A 7 0.62 -10.48 32.42
CA TRP A 7 -0.62 -10.81 33.11
C TRP A 7 -1.82 -10.87 32.17
N ARG A 8 -1.92 -9.93 31.21
CA ARG A 8 -3.00 -9.93 30.23
C ARG A 8 -2.89 -11.10 29.24
N LEU A 9 -1.69 -11.43 28.79
CA LEU A 9 -1.43 -12.59 27.93
C LEU A 9 -1.80 -13.89 28.63
N TRP A 10 -1.44 -14.04 29.91
CA TRP A 10 -1.85 -15.19 30.71
C TRP A 10 -3.37 -15.31 30.80
N GLY A 11 -4.06 -14.19 31.08
CA GLY A 11 -5.51 -14.14 31.15
C GLY A 11 -6.16 -14.58 29.84
N VAL A 12 -5.71 -14.06 28.70
CA VAL A 12 -6.28 -14.36 27.38
C VAL A 12 -5.97 -15.78 26.90
N LEU A 13 -4.80 -16.34 27.24
CA LEU A 13 -4.38 -17.67 26.78
C LEU A 13 -4.98 -18.80 27.61
N PHE A 14 -5.14 -18.61 28.92
CA PHE A 14 -5.44 -19.70 29.86
C PHE A 14 -6.74 -19.52 30.64
N VAL A 15 -7.21 -18.28 30.87
CA VAL A 15 -8.36 -18.00 31.74
C VAL A 15 -9.61 -17.68 30.93
N GLU A 16 -9.49 -16.84 29.91
CA GLU A 16 -10.57 -16.38 29.03
C GLU A 16 -10.34 -16.91 27.61
N ARG A 17 -10.72 -18.17 27.31
CA ARG A 17 -10.71 -18.74 25.94
C ARG A 17 -11.81 -18.16 25.05
N ILE A 18 -11.90 -16.83 25.00
CA ILE A 18 -12.82 -16.09 24.14
C ILE A 18 -12.37 -16.18 22.67
N TYR A 19 -11.07 -16.38 22.43
CA TYR A 19 -10.49 -16.46 21.08
C TYR A 19 -10.03 -17.88 20.73
N GLY A 20 -10.57 -18.42 19.63
CA GLY A 20 -10.18 -19.71 19.08
C GLY A 20 -8.85 -19.68 18.32
N PRO A 21 -8.30 -20.85 17.94
CA PRO A 21 -7.06 -20.94 17.16
C PRO A 21 -7.14 -20.23 15.80
N ASP A 22 -8.34 -20.13 15.22
CA ASP A 22 -8.64 -19.37 14.01
C ASP A 22 -8.32 -17.87 14.17
N THR A 23 -8.61 -17.29 15.33
CA THR A 23 -8.40 -15.87 15.60
C THR A 23 -6.90 -15.56 15.73
N TRP A 24 -6.15 -16.45 16.38
CA TRP A 24 -4.70 -16.34 16.48
C TRP A 24 -4.02 -16.45 15.11
N VAL A 25 -4.48 -17.38 14.26
CA VAL A 25 -3.99 -17.49 12.89
C VAL A 25 -4.29 -16.21 12.10
N ARG A 26 -5.50 -15.64 12.22
CA ARG A 26 -5.84 -14.36 11.58
C ARG A 26 -4.95 -13.21 12.05
N PHE A 27 -4.63 -13.12 13.34
CA PHE A 27 -3.71 -12.12 13.85
C PHE A 27 -2.28 -12.31 13.36
N ALA A 28 -1.78 -13.55 13.32
CA ALA A 28 -0.47 -13.85 12.78
C ALA A 28 -0.37 -13.46 11.30
N VAL A 29 -1.38 -13.84 10.49
CA VAL A 29 -1.46 -13.48 9.07
C VAL A 29 -1.53 -11.96 8.89
N SER A 30 -2.36 -11.27 9.68
CA SER A 30 -2.46 -9.81 9.65
C SER A 30 -1.15 -9.12 10.02
N GLY A 31 -0.43 -9.65 11.01
CA GLY A 31 0.89 -9.17 11.40
C GLY A 31 1.92 -9.34 10.30
N VAL A 32 1.94 -10.49 9.61
CA VAL A 32 2.83 -10.74 8.46
C VAL A 32 2.49 -9.80 7.29
N ILE A 33 1.21 -9.56 7.02
CA ILE A 33 0.78 -8.63 5.97
C ILE A 33 1.29 -7.22 6.28
N LEU A 34 1.06 -6.72 7.50
CA LEU A 34 1.47 -5.38 7.89
C LEU A 34 3.00 -5.23 7.91
N GLY A 35 3.70 -6.23 8.46
CA GLY A 35 5.16 -6.30 8.43
C GLY A 35 5.72 -6.34 7.02
N GLY A 36 5.08 -7.08 6.11
CA GLY A 36 5.42 -7.16 4.69
C GLY A 36 5.29 -5.81 3.99
N VAL A 37 4.20 -5.06 4.26
CA VAL A 37 4.04 -3.69 3.73
C VAL A 37 5.18 -2.79 4.20
N TYR A 38 5.51 -2.79 5.50
CA TYR A 38 6.63 -1.99 6.00
C TYR A 38 7.99 -2.43 5.44
N ALA A 39 8.21 -3.73 5.30
CA ALA A 39 9.43 -4.26 4.69
C ALA A 39 9.56 -3.85 3.22
N LEU A 40 8.47 -3.89 2.44
CA LEU A 40 8.45 -3.45 1.06
C LEU A 40 8.68 -1.93 0.93
N ILE A 41 8.11 -1.12 1.82
CA ILE A 41 8.36 0.33 1.86
C ILE A 41 9.85 0.58 2.14
N ALA A 42 10.42 -0.06 3.16
CA ALA A 42 11.83 0.07 3.50
C ALA A 42 12.74 -0.36 2.33
N LEU A 43 12.43 -1.50 1.70
CA LEU A 43 13.15 -2.00 0.53
C LEU A 43 13.05 -1.00 -0.65
N GLY A 44 11.88 -0.42 -0.91
CA GLY A 44 11.69 0.60 -1.93
C GLY A 44 12.56 1.84 -1.70
N TYR A 45 12.57 2.38 -0.48
CA TYR A 45 13.41 3.53 -0.13
C TYR A 45 14.90 3.23 -0.24
N THR A 46 15.35 2.06 0.22
CA THR A 46 16.77 1.66 0.14
C THR A 46 17.24 1.48 -1.31
N LEU A 47 16.42 0.89 -2.19
CA LEU A 47 16.76 0.73 -3.61
C LEU A 47 16.82 2.06 -4.35
N VAL A 48 15.80 2.92 -4.19
CA VAL A 48 15.74 4.21 -4.89
C VAL A 48 16.91 5.10 -4.46
N TYR A 49 17.13 5.24 -3.16
CA TYR A 49 18.24 6.03 -2.65
C TYR A 49 19.60 5.40 -2.98
N GLY A 50 19.70 4.07 -2.94
CA GLY A 50 20.94 3.35 -3.25
C GLY A 50 21.43 3.50 -4.68
N ILE A 51 20.50 3.70 -5.64
CA ILE A 51 20.85 3.91 -7.06
C ILE A 51 20.98 5.40 -7.40
N LEU A 52 20.02 6.22 -6.96
CA LEU A 52 19.91 7.60 -7.40
C LEU A 52 20.58 8.59 -6.45
N PHE A 53 20.90 8.20 -5.20
CA PHE A 53 21.40 9.07 -4.13
C PHE A 53 20.56 10.35 -3.92
N MET A 54 19.28 10.30 -4.28
CA MET A 54 18.30 11.38 -4.18
C MET A 54 17.14 10.92 -3.31
N ILE A 55 16.64 11.83 -2.46
CA ILE A 55 15.47 11.56 -1.62
C ILE A 55 14.23 11.70 -2.51
N ASN A 56 13.47 10.60 -2.66
CA ASN A 56 12.24 10.58 -3.43
C ASN A 56 11.02 10.69 -2.48
N PHE A 57 10.48 11.89 -2.34
CA PHE A 57 9.26 12.12 -1.55
C PHE A 57 8.00 11.55 -2.22
N ALA A 58 7.96 11.50 -3.56
CA ALA A 58 6.83 11.00 -4.33
C ALA A 58 6.65 9.46 -4.25
N HIS A 59 7.54 8.74 -3.55
CA HIS A 59 7.46 7.28 -3.43
C HIS A 59 6.15 6.84 -2.76
N GLY A 60 5.72 7.55 -1.71
CA GLY A 60 4.44 7.33 -1.04
C GLY A 60 3.25 7.51 -1.98
N ASP A 61 3.31 8.52 -2.84
CA ASP A 61 2.21 8.87 -3.74
C ASP A 61 2.06 7.86 -4.89
N VAL A 62 3.17 7.29 -5.36
CA VAL A 62 3.13 6.18 -6.32
C VAL A 62 2.48 4.94 -5.70
N MET A 63 2.79 4.64 -4.44
CA MET A 63 2.13 3.55 -3.72
C MET A 63 0.64 3.81 -3.51
N MET A 64 0.27 5.06 -3.21
CA MET A 64 -1.12 5.50 -3.12
C MET A 64 -1.89 5.24 -4.42
N LEU A 65 -1.33 5.63 -5.57
CA LEU A 65 -1.98 5.39 -6.87
C LEU A 65 -2.19 3.88 -7.14
N GLY A 66 -1.20 3.05 -6.80
CA GLY A 66 -1.33 1.59 -6.90
C GLY A 66 -2.42 1.03 -5.98
N ALA A 67 -2.54 1.56 -4.75
CA ALA A 67 -3.58 1.17 -3.81
C ALA A 67 -4.99 1.57 -4.29
N PHE A 68 -5.15 2.77 -4.87
CA PHE A 68 -6.41 3.20 -5.47
C PHE A 68 -6.80 2.33 -6.67
N ALA A 69 -5.84 1.96 -7.52
CA ALA A 69 -6.10 1.04 -8.62
C ALA A 69 -6.65 -0.29 -8.11
N GLY A 70 -6.03 -0.85 -7.06
CA GLY A 70 -6.50 -2.08 -6.44
C GLY A 70 -7.88 -1.94 -5.78
N TYR A 71 -8.17 -0.79 -5.17
CA TYR A 71 -9.50 -0.51 -4.62
C TYR A 71 -10.57 -0.51 -5.71
N PHE A 72 -10.34 0.20 -6.82
CA PHE A 72 -11.30 0.28 -7.92
C PHE A 72 -11.48 -1.06 -8.65
N THR A 73 -10.44 -1.88 -8.77
CA THR A 73 -10.60 -3.24 -9.32
C THR A 73 -11.50 -4.07 -8.43
N LEU A 74 -11.29 -4.07 -7.11
CA LEU A 74 -12.14 -4.82 -6.18
C LEU A 74 -13.59 -4.29 -6.20
N GLU A 75 -13.78 -2.97 -6.25
CA GLU A 75 -15.11 -2.37 -6.38
C GLU A 75 -15.81 -2.78 -7.68
N ALA A 76 -15.09 -2.83 -8.80
CA ALA A 76 -15.62 -3.28 -10.09
C ALA A 76 -16.02 -4.77 -10.08
N PHE A 77 -15.22 -5.64 -9.47
CA PHE A 77 -15.60 -7.05 -9.30
C PHE A 77 -16.79 -7.21 -8.34
N SER A 78 -16.96 -6.29 -7.39
CA SER A 78 -18.03 -6.32 -6.40
C SER A 78 -19.35 -5.92 -7.03
N SER A 79 -19.36 -4.83 -7.81
CA SER A 79 -20.54 -4.37 -8.53
C SER A 79 -20.98 -5.37 -9.62
N ALA A 80 -20.05 -6.14 -10.18
CA ALA A 80 -20.35 -7.24 -11.09
C ALA A 80 -20.89 -8.51 -10.41
N GLY A 81 -20.93 -8.58 -9.07
CA GLY A 81 -21.36 -9.77 -8.32
C GLY A 81 -20.45 -10.98 -8.52
N LEU A 82 -19.19 -10.76 -8.91
CA LEU A 82 -18.21 -11.82 -9.18
C LEU A 82 -17.37 -12.15 -7.93
N LEU A 83 -17.24 -11.18 -7.02
CA LEU A 83 -16.66 -11.40 -5.69
C LEU A 83 -17.50 -12.45 -4.93
N ASN A 84 -16.85 -13.51 -4.46
CA ASN A 84 -17.44 -14.66 -3.76
C ASN A 84 -18.34 -15.61 -4.56
N LYS A 85 -18.56 -15.39 -5.86
CA LYS A 85 -19.34 -16.33 -6.70
C LYS A 85 -18.73 -17.74 -6.71
N SER A 86 -17.40 -17.81 -6.67
CA SER A 86 -16.63 -19.05 -6.58
C SER A 86 -15.25 -18.72 -6.03
N LEU A 87 -14.59 -19.73 -5.45
CA LEU A 87 -13.18 -19.64 -5.06
C LEU A 87 -12.31 -19.19 -6.26
N ALA A 88 -12.61 -19.68 -7.47
CA ALA A 88 -11.90 -19.30 -8.68
C ALA A 88 -11.99 -17.80 -8.97
N TRP A 89 -13.18 -17.21 -8.86
CA TRP A 89 -13.39 -15.78 -9.08
C TRP A 89 -12.72 -14.90 -8.03
N SER A 90 -12.62 -15.39 -6.79
CA SER A 90 -11.92 -14.69 -5.71
C SER A 90 -10.41 -14.68 -5.93
N ILE A 91 -9.85 -15.77 -6.45
CA ILE A 91 -8.43 -15.82 -6.82
C ILE A 91 -8.15 -14.89 -8.01
N VAL A 92 -9.02 -14.91 -9.03
CA VAL A 92 -8.89 -14.04 -10.21
C VAL A 92 -8.99 -12.57 -9.83
N SER A 93 -9.93 -12.18 -8.98
CA SER A 93 -10.08 -10.77 -8.56
C SER A 93 -8.84 -10.26 -7.84
N VAL A 94 -8.26 -11.08 -6.95
CA VAL A 94 -7.00 -10.76 -6.26
C VAL A 94 -5.84 -10.64 -7.27
N ALA A 95 -5.71 -11.59 -8.19
CA ALA A 95 -4.66 -11.55 -9.22
C ALA A 95 -4.76 -10.30 -10.11
N VAL A 96 -5.97 -9.96 -10.56
CA VAL A 96 -6.22 -8.75 -11.38
C VAL A 96 -5.93 -7.48 -10.57
N THR A 97 -6.27 -7.47 -9.27
CA THR A 97 -5.97 -6.35 -8.37
C THR A 97 -4.46 -6.12 -8.24
N PHE A 98 -3.68 -7.19 -8.09
CA PHE A 98 -2.21 -7.09 -8.08
C PHE A 98 -1.67 -6.55 -9.40
N VAL A 99 -2.13 -7.07 -10.54
CA VAL A 99 -1.69 -6.61 -11.86
C VAL A 99 -2.03 -5.14 -12.07
N ALA A 100 -3.25 -4.71 -11.73
CA ALA A 100 -3.66 -3.31 -11.84
C ALA A 100 -2.81 -2.40 -10.96
N GLY A 101 -2.54 -2.79 -9.71
CA GLY A 101 -1.66 -2.04 -8.81
C GLY A 101 -0.23 -1.93 -9.34
N ILE A 102 0.35 -3.02 -9.86
CA ILE A 102 1.70 -3.02 -10.45
C ILE A 102 1.75 -2.12 -11.68
N LEU A 103 0.79 -2.25 -12.60
CA LEU A 103 0.79 -1.47 -13.84
C LEU A 103 0.64 0.03 -13.56
N THR A 104 -0.30 0.41 -12.70
CA THR A 104 -0.56 1.82 -12.37
C THR A 104 0.62 2.46 -11.63
N SER A 105 1.18 1.79 -10.63
CA SER A 105 2.36 2.28 -9.92
C SER A 105 3.59 2.37 -10.82
N THR A 106 3.81 1.38 -11.70
CA THR A 106 4.92 1.39 -12.66
C THR A 106 4.79 2.54 -13.66
N VAL A 107 3.60 2.73 -14.23
CA VAL A 107 3.34 3.83 -15.17
C VAL A 107 3.55 5.18 -14.50
N ALA A 108 3.02 5.37 -13.28
CA ALA A 108 3.21 6.61 -12.51
C ALA A 108 4.70 6.86 -12.21
N ALA A 109 5.43 5.83 -11.77
CA ALA A 109 6.87 5.93 -11.49
C ALA A 109 7.68 6.29 -12.75
N VAL A 110 7.38 5.68 -13.89
CA VAL A 110 8.08 5.97 -15.16
C VAL A 110 7.78 7.39 -15.64
N ILE A 111 6.54 7.86 -15.49
CA ILE A 111 6.16 9.23 -15.86
C ILE A 111 6.90 10.24 -14.97
N LEU A 112 6.91 10.03 -13.65
CA LEU A 112 7.68 10.84 -12.70
C LEU A 112 9.17 10.85 -13.03
N GLU A 113 9.74 9.68 -13.31
CA GLU A 113 11.14 9.56 -13.69
C GLU A 113 11.43 10.40 -14.93
N ARG A 114 10.61 10.29 -15.98
CA ARG A 114 10.84 11.00 -17.25
C ARG A 114 10.67 12.52 -17.12
N ILE A 115 9.67 12.98 -16.37
CA ILE A 115 9.29 14.39 -16.33
C ILE A 115 10.01 15.14 -15.19
N ALA A 116 10.03 14.59 -13.99
CA ALA A 116 10.57 15.27 -12.81
C ALA A 116 12.07 14.98 -12.61
N TYR A 117 12.49 13.72 -12.70
CA TYR A 117 13.83 13.33 -12.24
C TYR A 117 14.90 13.30 -13.35
N ARG A 118 14.59 12.73 -14.51
CA ARG A 118 15.53 12.53 -15.61
C ARG A 118 16.15 13.84 -16.13
N PRO A 119 15.40 14.96 -16.27
CA PRO A 119 15.99 16.23 -16.71
C PRO A 119 16.98 16.82 -15.70
N LEU A 120 16.82 16.49 -14.41
CA LEU A 120 17.57 17.09 -13.31
C LEU A 120 18.78 16.25 -12.86
N ARG A 121 19.11 15.15 -13.55
CA ARG A 121 20.21 14.26 -13.16
C ARG A 121 21.59 14.92 -13.07
N LYS A 122 21.81 16.02 -13.81
CA LYS A 122 23.06 16.79 -13.79
C LYS A 122 23.01 18.00 -12.85
N ALA A 123 21.85 18.29 -12.27
CA ALA A 123 21.65 19.44 -11.41
C ALA A 123 22.22 19.20 -10.00
N PRO A 124 22.49 20.26 -9.21
CA PRO A 124 22.87 20.12 -7.81
C PRO A 124 21.81 19.35 -7.01
N ARG A 125 22.23 18.59 -6.00
CA ARG A 125 21.37 17.65 -5.23
C ARG A 125 20.10 18.26 -4.63
N LEU A 126 20.07 19.57 -4.39
CA LEU A 126 18.90 20.29 -3.88
C LEU A 126 17.78 20.43 -4.93
N VAL A 127 18.12 20.52 -6.23
CA VAL A 127 17.13 20.77 -7.29
C VAL A 127 16.21 19.56 -7.52
N PRO A 128 16.73 18.31 -7.61
CA PRO A 128 15.86 17.12 -7.65
C PRO A 128 15.00 16.95 -6.40
N LEU A 129 15.48 17.37 -5.22
CA LEU A 129 14.71 17.32 -3.98
C LEU A 129 13.45 18.21 -4.06
N ILE A 130 13.61 19.45 -4.52
CA ILE A 130 12.51 20.39 -4.70
C ILE A 130 11.52 19.85 -5.74
N SER A 131 12.03 19.28 -6.84
CA SER A 131 11.19 18.65 -7.85
C SER A 131 10.42 17.44 -7.30
N ALA A 132 11.04 16.61 -6.46
CA ALA A 132 10.38 15.49 -5.79
C ALA A 132 9.21 15.96 -4.90
N ILE A 133 9.42 17.02 -4.12
CA ILE A 133 8.37 17.61 -3.27
C ILE A 133 7.24 18.17 -4.13
N GLY A 134 7.57 18.92 -5.19
CA GLY A 134 6.55 19.47 -6.10
C GLY A 134 5.74 18.37 -6.80
N ALA A 135 6.40 17.29 -7.21
CA ALA A 135 5.74 16.13 -7.82
C ALA A 135 4.84 15.38 -6.83
N SER A 136 5.29 15.24 -5.58
CA SER A 136 4.50 14.63 -4.49
C SER A 136 3.23 15.42 -4.23
N LEU A 137 3.35 16.74 -4.01
CA LEU A 137 2.20 17.63 -3.83
C LEU A 137 1.26 17.61 -5.04
N PHE A 138 1.81 17.59 -6.26
CA PHE A 138 0.99 17.49 -7.46
C PHE A 138 0.17 16.20 -7.48
N LEU A 139 0.80 15.04 -7.23
CA LEU A 139 0.13 13.75 -7.24
C LEU A 139 -0.90 13.63 -6.11
N GLU A 140 -0.58 14.11 -4.91
CA GLU A 140 -1.49 14.13 -3.79
C GLU A 140 -2.73 14.99 -4.09
N ASN A 141 -2.54 16.22 -4.56
CA ASN A 141 -3.65 17.11 -4.90
C ASN A 141 -4.47 16.58 -6.09
N MET A 142 -3.81 16.01 -7.11
CA MET A 142 -4.50 15.38 -8.23
C MET A 142 -5.35 14.20 -7.77
N ALA A 143 -4.82 13.35 -6.88
CA ALA A 143 -5.57 12.26 -6.30
C ALA A 143 -6.74 12.75 -5.44
N GLN A 144 -6.55 13.81 -4.65
CA GLN A 144 -7.64 14.43 -3.89
C GLN A 144 -8.73 15.01 -4.79
N LEU A 145 -8.39 15.59 -5.94
CA LEU A 145 -9.38 16.11 -6.90
C LEU A 145 -10.15 14.99 -7.61
N VAL A 146 -9.47 13.93 -8.02
CA VAL A 146 -10.09 12.82 -8.78
C VAL A 146 -10.83 11.86 -7.86
N PHE A 147 -10.24 11.54 -6.70
CA PHE A 147 -10.76 10.53 -5.78
C PHE A 147 -11.44 11.12 -4.55
N GLY A 148 -11.28 12.41 -4.24
CA GLY A 148 -11.78 13.02 -3.01
C GLY A 148 -10.89 12.75 -1.80
N SER A 149 -11.15 13.46 -0.70
CA SER A 149 -10.42 13.34 0.57
C SER A 149 -11.03 12.34 1.55
N ALA A 150 -12.21 11.78 1.22
CA ALA A 150 -12.91 10.84 2.09
C ALA A 150 -12.17 9.50 2.17
N ARG A 151 -12.06 8.96 3.40
CA ARG A 151 -11.51 7.62 3.61
C ARG A 151 -12.43 6.58 2.96
N ARG A 152 -11.96 5.92 1.91
CA ARG A 152 -12.63 4.79 1.30
C ARG A 152 -12.14 3.49 1.93
N ARG A 153 -13.07 2.66 2.39
CA ARG A 153 -12.79 1.33 2.92
C ARG A 153 -13.60 0.33 2.13
N TYR A 154 -12.92 -0.70 1.63
CA TYR A 154 -13.60 -1.86 1.08
C TYR A 154 -14.18 -2.69 2.23
N THR A 155 -15.50 -2.92 2.20
CA THR A 155 -16.19 -3.81 3.15
C THR A 155 -16.02 -5.24 2.68
N ASN A 156 -15.40 -6.08 3.50
CA ASN A 156 -15.28 -7.50 3.20
C ASN A 156 -16.67 -8.14 3.30
N PRO A 157 -17.17 -8.84 2.26
CA PRO A 157 -18.37 -9.66 2.39
C PRO A 157 -18.13 -10.74 3.47
N GLU A 158 -19.07 -10.88 4.41
CA GLU A 158 -19.04 -11.90 5.46
C GLU A 158 -19.13 -13.33 4.91
#